data_AF-A0A0S8A806-F1
#
_entry.id   AF-A0A0S8A806-F1
#
_cell.length_a   1.000
_cell.length_b   1.000
_cell.length_c   1.000
_cell.angle_alpha   90.00
_cell.angle_beta   90.00
_cell.angle_gamma   90.00
#
_symmetry.space_group_name_H-M   'P 1'
#
loop_
_entity.id
_entity.type
_entity.pdbx_description
1 polymer ?
#
loop_
_entity_poly.entity_id
_entity_poly.type
_entity_poly.pdbx_seq_one_letter_code
_entity_poly.pdbx_strand_id
1 'polypeptide(L)'
;MEHENTMKKIHRYRAGIFQVVAAALVVLLGFAFWGCAEGEFPEQTSRADIIVIDSMSAFGSLDRPPVVFPHDQHTEALAELGEDCETCHITMENGRLASRFMRLDDEDKDLVMETYHTNCVACHQTAVEEGRDSGPTICGDCHRVEPLSVSSRVPMGFDRSLHDRHGERLGYECDLCHHEYD
;
A
#
# COMPACT_ATOMS: atom_id res chain seq x y z
N MET A 1 -12.68 51.87 -62.04
CA MET A 1 -11.62 50.84 -61.92
C MET A 1 -10.80 50.97 -60.64
N GLU A 2 -10.47 52.17 -60.17
CA GLU A 2 -9.62 52.35 -58.98
C GLU A 2 -10.29 51.94 -57.66
N HIS A 3 -11.58 52.26 -57.50
CA HIS A 3 -12.35 51.98 -56.27
C HIS A 3 -12.58 50.47 -56.01
N GLU A 4 -12.64 49.66 -57.07
CA GLU A 4 -12.87 48.21 -56.97
C GLU A 4 -11.61 47.46 -56.52
N ASN A 5 -10.44 47.98 -56.88
CA ASN A 5 -9.14 47.41 -56.51
C ASN A 5 -8.82 47.65 -55.04
N THR A 6 -9.20 48.82 -54.50
CA THR A 6 -9.03 49.19 -53.09
C THR A 6 -9.87 48.31 -52.17
N MET A 7 -11.12 48.03 -52.56
CA MET A 7 -12.04 47.16 -51.82
C MET A 7 -11.52 45.71 -51.74
N LYS A 8 -10.99 45.15 -52.84
CA LYS A 8 -10.37 43.81 -52.87
C LYS A 8 -9.10 43.74 -52.01
N LYS A 9 -8.31 44.81 -51.95
CA LYS A 9 -7.10 44.90 -51.11
C LYS A 9 -7.44 44.93 -49.62
N ILE A 10 -8.47 45.69 -49.24
CA ILE A 10 -8.99 45.74 -47.86
C ILE A 10 -9.60 44.40 -47.45
N HIS A 11 -10.33 43.71 -48.36
CA HIS A 11 -10.89 42.39 -48.08
C HIS A 11 -9.80 41.32 -47.88
N ARG A 12 -8.74 41.34 -48.70
CA ARG A 12 -7.56 40.45 -48.53
C ARG A 12 -6.80 40.74 -47.24
N TYR A 13 -6.64 42.01 -46.86
CA TYR A 13 -6.02 42.39 -45.59
C TYR A 13 -6.85 41.93 -44.37
N ARG A 14 -8.17 42.10 -44.41
CA ARG A 14 -9.07 41.68 -43.32
C ARG A 14 -9.12 40.15 -43.21
N ALA A 15 -9.13 39.42 -44.33
CA ALA A 15 -9.05 37.97 -44.33
C ALA A 15 -7.71 37.45 -43.78
N GLY A 16 -6.59 38.08 -44.14
CA GLY A 16 -5.27 37.72 -43.61
C GLY A 16 -5.13 37.98 -42.10
N ILE A 17 -5.63 39.13 -41.62
CA ILE A 17 -5.64 39.44 -40.17
C ILE A 17 -6.53 38.45 -39.42
N PHE A 18 -7.70 38.10 -39.96
CA PHE A 18 -8.61 37.13 -39.34
C PHE A 18 -7.97 35.73 -39.25
N GLN A 19 -7.25 35.29 -40.29
CA GLN A 19 -6.53 34.02 -40.29
C GLN A 19 -5.39 33.99 -39.26
N VAL A 20 -4.63 35.08 -39.11
CA VAL A 20 -3.55 35.18 -38.13
C VAL A 20 -4.09 35.19 -36.70
N VAL A 21 -5.18 35.92 -36.44
CA VAL A 21 -5.83 35.97 -35.12
C VAL A 21 -6.45 34.61 -34.77
N ALA A 22 -7.09 33.93 -35.72
CA ALA A 22 -7.63 32.59 -35.52
C ALA A 22 -6.52 31.57 -35.21
N ALA A 23 -5.40 31.61 -35.94
CA ALA A 23 -4.25 30.74 -35.68
C ALA A 23 -3.62 31.00 -34.29
N ALA A 24 -3.48 32.27 -33.90
CA ALA A 24 -2.98 32.64 -32.57
C ALA A 24 -3.91 32.17 -31.43
N LEU A 25 -5.23 32.24 -31.63
CA LEU A 25 -6.22 31.73 -30.67
C LEU A 25 -6.16 30.20 -30.54
N VAL A 26 -5.96 29.47 -31.64
CA VAL A 26 -5.81 28.00 -31.60
C VAL A 26 -4.53 27.60 -30.87
N VAL A 27 -3.43 28.33 -31.05
CA VAL A 27 -2.17 28.08 -30.32
C VAL A 27 -2.33 28.40 -28.83
N LEU A 28 -2.97 29.52 -28.47
CA LEU A 28 -3.24 29.88 -27.07
C LEU A 28 -4.19 28.88 -26.37
N LEU A 29 -5.21 28.39 -27.08
CA LEU A 29 -6.10 27.34 -26.58
C LEU A 29 -5.37 25.99 -26.44
N GLY A 30 -4.45 25.67 -27.35
CA GLY A 30 -3.61 24.47 -27.25
C GLY A 30 -2.68 24.49 -26.04
N PHE A 31 -2.12 25.65 -25.68
CA PHE A 31 -1.30 25.81 -24.48
C PHE A 31 -2.09 25.71 -23.17
N ALA A 32 -3.36 26.14 -23.16
CA ALA A 32 -4.23 25.98 -22.00
C ALA A 32 -4.60 24.52 -21.73
N PHE A 33 -4.63 23.66 -22.76
CA PHE A 33 -4.91 22.24 -22.64
C PHE A 33 -3.69 21.37 -22.31
N TRP A 34 -2.46 21.82 -22.64
CA TRP A 34 -1.23 21.07 -22.28
C TRP A 34 -0.87 21.21 -20.79
N GLY A 35 -1.42 22.21 -20.10
CA GLY A 35 -1.13 22.47 -18.68
C GLY A 35 -1.78 21.51 -17.68
N CYS A 36 -2.70 20.65 -18.12
CA CYS A 36 -3.24 19.55 -17.33
C CYS A 36 -2.43 18.29 -17.62
N ALA A 37 -1.17 18.26 -17.18
CA ALA A 37 -0.57 16.97 -16.86
C ALA A 37 -1.37 16.49 -15.64
N GLU A 38 -2.30 15.55 -15.85
CA GLU A 38 -2.86 14.75 -14.76
C GLU A 38 -1.68 14.31 -13.89
N GLY A 39 -1.61 14.84 -12.66
CA GLY A 39 -0.84 14.18 -11.64
C GLY A 39 -1.50 12.82 -11.45
N GLU A 40 -0.85 11.75 -11.93
CA GLU A 40 -1.21 10.39 -11.55
C GLU A 40 -1.04 10.31 -10.04
N PHE A 41 -2.14 10.51 -9.31
CA PHE A 41 -2.21 10.12 -7.91
C PHE A 41 -1.93 8.62 -7.88
N PRO A 42 -0.98 8.14 -7.05
CA PRO A 42 -0.67 6.73 -6.99
C PRO A 42 -1.97 5.98 -6.69
N GLU A 43 -2.38 5.12 -7.62
CA GLU A 43 -3.57 4.30 -7.49
C GLU A 43 -3.40 3.43 -6.23
N GLN A 44 -4.23 3.68 -5.22
CA GLN A 44 -4.18 2.91 -3.98
C GLN A 44 -4.49 1.45 -4.29
N THR A 45 -3.57 0.56 -3.98
CA THR A 45 -3.74 -0.86 -4.29
C THR A 45 -4.59 -1.56 -3.23
N SER A 46 -5.51 -2.40 -3.66
CA SER A 46 -6.35 -3.16 -2.73
C SER A 46 -5.71 -4.53 -2.47
N ARG A 47 -5.48 -4.89 -1.20
CA ARG A 47 -4.85 -6.17 -0.83
C ARG A 47 -5.53 -6.85 0.37
N ALA A 48 -5.59 -8.19 0.37
CA ALA A 48 -6.21 -8.97 1.44
C ALA A 48 -5.28 -9.22 2.65
N ASP A 49 -3.98 -9.04 2.44
CA ASP A 49 -2.89 -9.31 3.39
C ASP A 49 -2.53 -8.12 4.28
N ILE A 50 -3.30 -7.04 4.22
CA ILE A 50 -3.04 -5.84 5.01
C ILE A 50 -3.30 -6.10 6.49
N ILE A 51 -2.27 -5.88 7.29
CA ILE A 51 -2.32 -5.72 8.74
C ILE A 51 -2.11 -4.24 9.06
N VAL A 52 -3.06 -3.63 9.76
CA VAL A 52 -2.87 -2.28 10.32
C VAL A 52 -2.26 -2.43 11.70
N ILE A 53 -1.00 -2.04 11.84
CA ILE A 53 -0.27 -2.12 13.11
C ILE A 53 -0.65 -0.90 13.93
N ASP A 54 -1.66 -1.08 14.78
CA ASP A 54 -2.17 -0.10 15.74
C ASP A 54 -2.06 -0.56 17.20
N SER A 55 -1.39 -1.69 17.48
CA SER A 55 -1.34 -2.34 18.80
C SER A 55 -0.93 -1.41 19.95
N MET A 56 -0.13 -0.39 19.64
CA MET A 56 0.28 0.64 20.60
C MET A 56 -0.88 1.49 21.12
N SER A 57 -2.06 1.45 20.50
CA SER A 57 -3.26 2.15 20.98
C SER A 57 -3.74 1.62 22.33
N ALA A 58 -3.33 0.41 22.70
CA ALA A 58 -3.55 -0.15 24.04
C ALA A 58 -2.88 0.69 25.14
N PHE A 59 -1.81 1.43 24.82
CA PHE A 59 -1.09 2.30 25.76
C PHE A 59 -1.56 3.76 25.73
N GLY A 60 -2.55 4.11 24.91
CA GLY A 60 -3.09 5.47 24.78
C GLY A 60 -3.19 5.95 23.33
N SER A 61 -3.31 7.26 23.14
CA SER A 61 -3.38 7.86 21.80
C SER A 61 -2.07 7.71 21.04
N LEU A 62 -2.16 7.45 19.74
CA LEU A 62 -1.00 7.34 18.85
C LEU A 62 -0.51 8.72 18.41
N ASP A 63 0.80 8.95 18.47
CA ASP A 63 1.45 10.19 18.03
C ASP A 63 1.61 10.26 16.49
N ARG A 64 1.49 9.12 15.81
CA ARG A 64 1.62 8.98 14.36
C ARG A 64 0.53 8.06 13.80
N PRO A 65 0.20 8.15 12.49
CA PRO A 65 -0.70 7.19 11.85
C PRO A 65 -0.23 5.74 12.06
N PRO A 66 -1.16 4.78 12.23
CA PRO A 66 -0.84 3.36 12.23
C PRO A 66 -0.06 2.92 10.98
N VAL A 67 0.81 1.92 11.13
CA VAL A 67 1.59 1.40 10.00
C VAL A 67 0.77 0.37 9.24
N VAL A 68 0.66 0.54 7.92
CA VAL A 68 0.03 -0.43 7.02
C VAL A 68 1.08 -1.43 6.56
N PHE A 69 0.89 -2.70 6.93
CA PHE A 69 1.85 -3.78 6.71
C PHE A 69 1.26 -4.85 5.77
N PRO A 70 1.72 -4.96 4.52
CA PRO A 70 1.32 -6.04 3.61
C PRO A 70 2.06 -7.33 3.97
N HIS A 71 1.40 -8.24 4.67
CA HIS A 71 2.04 -9.43 5.23
C HIS A 71 2.51 -10.43 4.17
N ASP A 72 1.72 -10.67 3.13
CA ASP A 72 2.06 -11.63 2.08
C ASP A 72 3.29 -11.16 1.29
N GLN A 73 3.38 -9.84 1.04
CA GLN A 73 4.57 -9.24 0.39
C GLN A 73 5.86 -9.52 1.17
N HIS A 74 5.82 -9.45 2.51
CA HIS A 74 6.99 -9.75 3.33
C HIS A 74 7.31 -11.25 3.29
N THR A 75 6.30 -12.12 3.42
CA THR A 75 6.54 -13.56 3.38
C THR A 75 7.03 -14.07 2.02
N GLU A 76 6.57 -13.47 0.92
CA GLU A 76 7.06 -13.75 -0.43
C GLU A 76 8.54 -13.37 -0.56
N ALA A 77 8.92 -12.17 -0.08
CA ALA A 77 10.31 -11.73 -0.08
C ALA A 77 11.22 -12.61 0.81
N LEU A 78 10.74 -13.04 1.98
CA LEU A 78 11.48 -13.97 2.85
C LEU A 78 11.66 -15.34 2.22
N ALA A 79 10.63 -15.86 1.54
CA ALA A 79 10.70 -17.15 0.86
C ALA A 79 11.77 -17.17 -0.24
N GLU A 80 11.97 -16.05 -0.95
CA GLU A 80 13.05 -15.90 -1.95
C GLU A 80 14.45 -15.95 -1.32
N LEU A 81 14.58 -15.54 -0.05
CA LEU A 81 15.82 -15.62 0.74
C LEU A 81 16.01 -16.99 1.41
N GLY A 82 15.02 -17.89 1.31
CA GLY A 82 15.01 -19.16 2.04
C GLY A 82 14.79 -18.99 3.55
N GLU A 83 14.22 -17.85 3.95
CA GLU A 83 13.83 -17.56 5.33
C GLU A 83 12.35 -17.91 5.57
N ASP A 84 11.95 -17.97 6.84
CA ASP A 84 10.63 -18.44 7.24
C ASP A 84 9.97 -17.54 8.29
N CYS A 85 8.91 -18.06 8.93
CA CYS A 85 8.14 -17.34 9.93
C CYS A 85 8.98 -16.96 11.16
N GLU A 86 10.02 -17.72 11.50
CA GLU A 86 10.84 -17.51 12.70
C GLU A 86 11.71 -16.24 12.59
N THR A 87 11.89 -15.70 11.37
CA THR A 87 12.50 -14.39 11.16
C THR A 87 11.74 -13.26 11.88
N CYS A 88 10.42 -13.41 12.07
CA CYS A 88 9.55 -12.36 12.64
C CYS A 88 8.72 -12.82 13.85
N HIS A 89 8.57 -14.12 14.06
CA HIS A 89 7.71 -14.69 15.09
C HIS A 89 8.49 -15.62 16.01
N ILE A 90 8.36 -15.39 17.32
CA ILE A 90 9.04 -16.22 18.32
C ILE A 90 8.36 -17.59 18.44
N THR A 91 9.14 -18.66 18.31
CA THR A 91 8.70 -20.01 18.62
C THR A 91 8.64 -20.21 20.14
N MET A 92 7.43 -20.46 20.66
CA MET A 92 7.18 -20.74 22.08
C MET A 92 7.64 -22.15 22.46
N GLU A 93 7.73 -22.42 23.77
CA GLU A 93 8.14 -23.74 24.31
C GLU A 93 7.24 -24.90 23.84
N ASN A 94 5.96 -24.63 23.56
CA ASN A 94 5.02 -25.62 23.04
C ASN A 94 5.09 -25.81 21.51
N GLY A 95 6.08 -25.21 20.85
CA GLY A 95 6.27 -25.26 19.39
C GLY A 95 5.33 -24.37 18.59
N ARG A 96 4.49 -23.54 19.24
CA ARG A 96 3.63 -22.58 18.55
C ARG A 96 4.36 -21.28 18.30
N LEU A 97 4.11 -20.65 17.16
CA LEU A 97 4.58 -19.30 16.88
C LEU A 97 3.71 -18.27 17.61
N ALA A 98 4.37 -17.29 18.23
CA ALA A 98 3.71 -16.10 18.72
C ALA A 98 3.18 -15.28 17.53
N SER A 99 1.89 -14.96 17.52
CA SER A 99 1.28 -14.13 16.47
C SER A 99 1.75 -12.68 16.51
N ARG A 100 2.39 -12.27 17.60
CA ARG A 100 2.99 -10.94 17.76
C ARG A 100 4.34 -10.89 17.07
N PHE A 101 4.66 -9.73 16.54
CA PHE A 101 5.96 -9.46 15.92
C PHE A 101 7.05 -9.37 16.99
N MET A 102 8.01 -10.30 16.94
CA MET A 102 9.25 -10.33 17.75
C MET A 102 9.07 -10.16 19.26
N ARG A 103 7.92 -10.59 19.82
CA ARG A 103 7.63 -10.55 21.26
C ARG A 103 6.56 -11.55 21.65
N LEU A 104 6.45 -11.84 22.95
CA LEU A 104 5.40 -12.71 23.50
C LEU A 104 4.21 -11.90 24.04
N ASP A 105 4.45 -10.71 24.59
CA ASP A 105 3.39 -9.86 25.15
C ASP A 105 3.65 -8.36 24.93
N ASP A 106 2.62 -7.55 25.14
CA ASP A 106 2.65 -6.08 25.08
C ASP A 106 2.91 -5.49 26.49
N GLU A 107 4.13 -5.62 27.00
CA GLU A 107 4.48 -5.25 28.38
C GLU A 107 4.49 -3.73 28.61
N ASP A 108 5.33 -3.01 27.86
CA ASP A 108 5.58 -1.58 28.02
C ASP A 108 5.55 -0.85 26.67
N LYS A 109 5.07 0.39 26.67
CA LYS A 109 4.91 1.21 25.46
C LYS A 109 6.24 1.39 24.73
N ASP A 110 7.30 1.75 25.46
CA ASP A 110 8.60 2.08 24.86
C ASP A 110 9.26 0.81 24.33
N LEU A 111 9.16 -0.31 25.06
CA LEU A 111 9.68 -1.60 24.62
C LEU A 111 8.98 -2.12 23.35
N VAL A 112 7.65 -2.00 23.26
CA VAL A 112 6.91 -2.40 22.05
C VAL A 112 7.29 -1.50 20.87
N MET A 113 7.44 -0.19 21.10
CA MET A 113 7.87 0.74 20.06
C MET A 113 9.27 0.42 19.54
N GLU A 114 10.21 0.18 20.46
CA GLU A 114 11.59 -0.17 20.15
C GLU A 114 11.65 -1.50 19.40
N THR A 115 10.85 -2.49 19.78
CA THR A 115 10.75 -3.77 19.07
C THR A 115 10.40 -3.58 17.59
N TYR A 116 9.43 -2.73 17.28
CA TYR A 116 9.09 -2.42 15.88
C TYR A 116 10.23 -1.69 15.17
N HIS A 117 10.71 -0.57 15.72
CA HIS A 117 11.72 0.24 15.02
C HIS A 117 13.04 -0.50 14.83
N THR A 118 13.52 -1.21 15.86
CA THR A 118 14.78 -1.94 15.79
C THR A 118 14.72 -3.03 14.73
N ASN A 119 13.70 -3.90 14.76
CA ASN A 119 13.66 -5.06 13.87
C ASN A 119 13.23 -4.69 12.44
N CYS A 120 12.20 -3.85 12.25
CA CYS A 120 11.76 -3.46 10.92
C CYS A 120 12.84 -2.66 10.19
N VAL A 121 13.41 -1.64 10.84
CA VAL A 121 14.40 -0.77 10.19
C VAL A 121 15.71 -1.51 9.96
N ALA A 122 16.17 -2.37 10.87
CA ALA A 122 17.40 -3.13 10.68
C ALA A 122 17.33 -4.04 9.44
N CYS A 123 16.26 -4.83 9.29
CA CYS A 123 16.07 -5.69 8.13
C CYS A 123 16.05 -4.87 6.82
N HIS A 124 15.31 -3.75 6.81
CA HIS A 124 15.26 -2.88 5.63
C HIS A 124 16.61 -2.22 5.31
N GLN A 125 17.38 -1.82 6.32
CA GLN A 125 18.72 -1.25 6.13
C GLN A 125 19.67 -2.29 5.54
N THR A 126 19.71 -3.51 6.09
CA THR A 126 20.52 -4.59 5.54
C THR A 126 20.15 -4.89 4.08
N ALA A 127 18.86 -4.92 3.76
CA ALA A 127 18.41 -5.12 2.38
C ALA A 127 18.92 -4.01 1.44
N VAL A 128 18.89 -2.75 1.87
CA VAL A 128 19.43 -1.62 1.10
C VAL A 128 20.95 -1.75 0.92
N GLU A 129 21.69 -2.10 1.97
CA GLU A 129 23.15 -2.26 1.93
C GLU A 129 23.57 -3.39 0.99
N GLU A 130 22.76 -4.45 0.90
CA GLU A 130 22.95 -5.57 -0.02
C GLU A 130 22.43 -5.30 -1.44
N GLY A 131 21.85 -4.12 -1.69
CA GLY A 131 21.31 -3.73 -3.00
C GLY A 131 20.05 -4.50 -3.40
N ARG A 132 19.31 -5.03 -2.43
CA ARG A 132 18.02 -5.71 -2.62
C ARG A 132 16.87 -4.70 -2.58
N ASP A 133 15.74 -5.06 -3.17
CA ASP A 133 14.50 -4.34 -2.95
C ASP A 133 14.17 -4.37 -1.46
N SER A 134 13.77 -3.21 -0.92
CA SER A 134 13.62 -3.02 0.52
C SER A 134 12.44 -2.12 0.84
N GLY A 135 11.94 -2.27 2.07
CA GLY A 135 10.94 -1.40 2.64
C GLY A 135 11.53 -0.07 3.14
N PRO A 136 10.65 0.79 3.70
CA PRO A 136 11.03 2.11 4.18
C PRO A 136 11.95 2.09 5.41
N THR A 137 12.88 3.05 5.47
CA THR A 137 13.79 3.27 6.61
C THR A 137 13.58 4.63 7.29
N ILE A 138 12.60 5.41 6.82
CA ILE A 138 12.29 6.74 7.35
C ILE A 138 10.84 6.82 7.85
N CYS A 139 10.59 7.69 8.83
CA CYS A 139 9.35 7.71 9.60
C CYS A 139 8.09 7.88 8.73
N GLY A 140 8.14 8.81 7.76
CA GLY A 140 6.99 9.20 6.94
C GLY A 140 6.56 8.14 5.93
N ASP A 141 7.45 7.21 5.59
CA ASP A 141 7.15 6.17 4.62
C ASP A 141 6.57 4.91 5.27
N CYS A 142 6.76 4.72 6.57
CA CYS A 142 6.01 3.73 7.38
C CYS A 142 4.70 4.32 7.90
N HIS A 143 4.79 5.48 8.57
CA HIS A 143 3.65 6.16 9.20
C HIS A 143 2.98 7.14 8.22
N ARG A 144 2.51 6.61 7.09
CA ARG A 144 1.88 7.43 6.05
C ARG A 144 0.51 7.92 6.51
N VAL A 145 0.23 9.20 6.24
CA VAL A 145 -1.12 9.76 6.39
C VAL A 145 -2.06 9.15 5.35
N GLU A 146 -1.56 8.98 4.13
CA GLU A 146 -2.27 8.33 3.02
C GLU A 146 -1.59 6.99 2.73
N PRO A 147 -2.23 5.86 3.07
CA PRO A 147 -1.63 4.55 2.84
C PRO A 147 -1.59 4.21 1.35
N LEU A 148 -0.53 3.52 0.94
CA LEU A 148 -0.37 3.02 -0.43
C LEU A 148 -1.35 1.88 -0.77
N SER A 149 -1.77 1.16 0.27
CA SER A 149 -2.59 -0.02 0.15
C SER A 149 -3.73 0.01 1.15
N VAL A 150 -4.90 -0.43 0.71
CA VAL A 150 -6.10 -0.55 1.55
C VAL A 150 -6.52 -2.00 1.66
N SER A 151 -7.06 -2.38 2.81
CA SER A 151 -7.49 -3.77 3.03
C SER A 151 -8.71 -4.11 2.19
N SER A 152 -8.63 -5.21 1.43
CA SER A 152 -9.77 -5.94 0.85
C SER A 152 -10.00 -7.28 1.54
N ARG A 153 -9.52 -7.43 2.78
CA ARG A 153 -9.76 -8.65 3.56
C ARG A 153 -11.26 -8.91 3.63
N VAL A 154 -11.63 -10.15 3.31
CA VAL A 154 -12.99 -10.66 3.50
C VAL A 154 -13.02 -11.59 4.72
N PRO A 155 -14.17 -11.70 5.43
CA PRO A 155 -14.32 -12.69 6.49
C PRO A 155 -14.14 -14.11 5.95
N MET A 156 -13.37 -14.94 6.66
CA MET A 156 -13.26 -16.37 6.41
C MET A 156 -14.04 -17.13 7.48
N GLY A 157 -14.74 -18.18 7.07
CA GLY A 157 -15.46 -19.07 7.98
C GLY A 157 -15.64 -20.45 7.35
N PHE A 158 -15.87 -21.45 8.19
CA PHE A 158 -16.12 -22.80 7.71
C PHE A 158 -17.60 -22.93 7.37
N ASP A 159 -17.92 -22.90 6.08
CA ASP A 159 -19.24 -23.34 5.62
C ASP A 159 -19.37 -24.87 5.74
N ARG A 160 -20.56 -25.39 5.47
CA ARG A 160 -20.80 -26.84 5.58
C ARG A 160 -19.88 -27.66 4.69
N SER A 161 -19.54 -27.17 3.49
CA SER A 161 -18.67 -27.88 2.56
C SER A 161 -17.22 -27.88 3.04
N LEU A 162 -16.71 -26.74 3.53
CA LEU A 162 -15.34 -26.60 4.00
C LEU A 162 -15.13 -27.34 5.31
N HIS A 163 -16.11 -27.29 6.21
CA HIS A 163 -16.10 -28.07 7.45
C HIS A 163 -16.06 -29.58 7.14
N ASP A 164 -16.93 -30.06 6.24
CA ASP A 164 -16.97 -31.48 5.87
C ASP A 164 -15.66 -31.96 5.25
N ARG A 165 -15.01 -31.17 4.40
CA ARG A 165 -13.68 -31.48 3.85
C ARG A 165 -12.60 -31.66 4.92
N HIS A 166 -12.64 -30.86 6.00
CA HIS A 166 -11.73 -31.05 7.13
C HIS A 166 -12.09 -32.32 7.91
N GLY A 167 -13.38 -32.56 8.14
CA GLY A 167 -13.89 -33.77 8.78
C GLY A 167 -13.45 -35.04 8.05
N GLU A 168 -13.69 -35.13 6.73
CA GLU A 168 -13.27 -36.26 5.90
C GLU A 168 -11.75 -36.52 5.99
N ARG A 169 -10.94 -35.46 5.92
CA ARG A 169 -9.47 -35.59 5.98
C ARG A 169 -8.96 -36.11 7.31
N LEU A 170 -9.64 -35.74 8.40
CA LEU A 170 -9.30 -36.04 9.78
C LEU A 170 -10.12 -37.21 10.36
N GLY A 171 -10.87 -37.95 9.53
CA GLY A 171 -11.68 -39.08 10.01
C GLY A 171 -12.83 -38.71 10.95
N TYR A 172 -13.24 -37.44 10.94
CA TYR A 172 -14.22 -36.85 11.85
C TYR A 172 -13.83 -36.94 13.35
N GLU A 173 -12.53 -36.92 13.65
CA GLU A 173 -12.01 -36.74 15.01
C GLU A 173 -12.23 -35.29 15.49
N CYS A 174 -13.39 -35.04 16.10
CA CYS A 174 -13.87 -33.69 16.46
C CYS A 174 -13.01 -32.97 17.51
N ASP A 175 -12.41 -33.72 18.42
CA ASP A 175 -11.59 -33.26 19.55
C ASP A 175 -10.23 -32.67 19.13
N LEU A 176 -9.82 -32.89 17.88
CA LEU A 176 -8.66 -32.22 17.30
C LEU A 176 -8.83 -30.71 17.15
N CYS A 177 -10.07 -30.21 17.16
CA CYS A 177 -10.37 -28.77 16.98
C CYS A 177 -11.36 -28.24 18.02
N HIS A 178 -12.37 -29.02 18.41
CA HIS A 178 -13.39 -28.61 19.38
C HIS A 178 -12.96 -28.96 20.80
N HIS A 179 -12.99 -27.95 21.68
CA HIS A 179 -12.72 -28.09 23.11
C HIS A 179 -13.74 -27.27 23.89
N GLU A 180 -13.94 -27.66 25.15
CA GLU A 180 -14.73 -26.92 26.13
C GLU A 180 -13.81 -26.55 27.29
N TYR A 181 -14.09 -25.43 27.95
CA TYR A 181 -13.39 -25.05 29.17
C TYR A 181 -13.94 -25.90 30.33
N ASP A 182 -13.05 -26.51 31.12
CA ASP A 182 -13.39 -27.25 32.34
C ASP A 182 -13.62 -26.30 33.53
#